data_AF-A0A1A8XCY2-F1
#
_entry.id   AF-A0A1A8XCY2-F1
#
_cell.length_a   1.000
_cell.length_b   1.000
_cell.length_c   1.000
_cell.angle_alpha   90.00
_cell.angle_beta   90.00
_cell.angle_gamma   90.00
#
_symmetry.space_group_name_H-M   'P 1'
#
loop_
_entity.id
_entity.type
_entity.pdbx_description
1 polymer ?
#
loop_
_entity_poly.entity_id
_entity_poly.type
_entity_poly.pdbx_seq_one_letter_code
_entity_poly.pdbx_strand_id
1 'polypeptide(L)'
;MHDDNSLYKVSILFNYWLYGMLSYIYGANSTDKIRAGFGALQLKWTYFDYSRINNQYYKKCKPNLNMVYHSDWEKRKKLYDYYVDSDILIGLAKSIDDDCEYYKKIEEKKSLYEYFEKECSPPR
;
A
#
# COMPACT_ATOMS: atom_id res chain seq x y z
N MET A 1 1.36 -10.09 20.71
CA MET A 1 0.25 -10.20 19.75
C MET A 1 -0.05 -8.93 18.94
N HIS A 2 0.68 -7.81 19.14
CA HIS A 2 0.54 -6.59 18.32
C HIS A 2 1.51 -6.50 17.11
N ASP A 3 2.49 -7.40 17.04
CA ASP A 3 3.65 -7.24 16.16
C ASP A 3 3.35 -7.65 14.70
N ASP A 4 2.56 -8.71 14.49
CA ASP A 4 2.24 -9.23 13.16
C ASP A 4 1.38 -8.27 12.33
N ASN A 5 0.45 -7.54 12.96
CA ASN A 5 -0.38 -6.54 12.27
C ASN A 5 0.49 -5.36 11.81
N SER A 6 1.46 -4.93 12.63
CA SER A 6 2.41 -3.88 12.25
C SER A 6 3.34 -4.33 11.11
N LEU A 7 3.78 -5.59 11.14
CA LEU A 7 4.65 -6.19 10.14
C LEU A 7 3.95 -6.29 8.78
N TYR A 8 2.69 -6.72 8.79
CA TYR A 8 1.86 -6.80 7.59
C TYR A 8 1.58 -5.43 6.98
N LYS A 9 1.25 -4.42 7.82
CA LYS A 9 1.03 -3.04 7.36
C LYS A 9 2.26 -2.44 6.66
N VAL A 10 3.43 -2.55 7.30
CA VAL A 10 4.69 -2.06 6.72
C VAL A 10 4.99 -2.75 5.38
N SER A 11 4.73 -4.06 5.29
CA SER A 11 4.97 -4.81 4.05
C SER A 11 4.08 -4.36 2.90
N ILE A 12 2.80 -4.09 3.17
CA ILE A 12 1.86 -3.59 2.15
C ILE A 12 2.32 -2.21 1.63
N LEU A 13 2.59 -1.27 2.55
CA LEU A 13 3.02 0.09 2.17
C LEU A 13 4.29 0.06 1.31
N PHE A 14 5.28 -0.73 1.73
CA PHE A 14 6.53 -0.87 0.99
C PHE A 14 6.30 -1.42 -0.42
N ASN A 15 5.44 -2.44 -0.57
CA ASN A 15 5.15 -3.01 -1.87
C ASN A 15 4.41 -2.03 -2.79
N TYR A 16 3.47 -1.22 -2.28
CA TYR A 16 2.83 -0.17 -3.06
C TYR A 16 3.80 0.93 -3.47
N TRP A 17 4.69 1.34 -2.56
CA TRP A 17 5.74 2.31 -2.88
C TRP A 17 6.67 1.78 -3.98
N LEU A 18 7.12 0.53 -3.85
CA LEU A 18 7.98 -0.12 -4.84
C LEU A 18 7.27 -0.21 -6.21
N TYR A 19 5.98 -0.54 -6.23
CA TYR A 19 5.19 -0.59 -7.46
C TYR A 19 5.05 0.79 -8.11
N GLY A 20 4.79 1.82 -7.31
CA GLY A 20 4.76 3.21 -7.79
C GLY A 20 6.10 3.65 -8.38
N MET A 21 7.21 3.32 -7.73
CA MET A 21 8.55 3.65 -8.23
C MET A 21 8.87 2.95 -9.56
N LEU A 22 8.57 1.65 -9.67
CA LEU A 22 8.78 0.92 -10.92
C LEU A 22 7.86 1.43 -12.04
N SER A 23 6.62 1.80 -11.71
CA SER A 23 5.69 2.43 -12.64
C SER A 23 6.16 3.80 -13.11
N TYR A 24 6.78 4.59 -12.22
CA TYR A 24 7.41 5.86 -12.57
C TYR A 24 8.61 5.69 -13.49
N ILE A 25 9.50 4.72 -13.20
CA ILE A 25 10.71 4.46 -13.98
C ILE A 25 10.39 3.90 -15.38
N TYR A 26 9.50 2.91 -15.47
CA TYR A 26 9.21 2.24 -16.74
C TYR A 26 8.03 2.84 -17.51
N GLY A 27 7.24 3.72 -16.88
CA GLY A 27 5.96 4.20 -17.37
C GLY A 27 4.80 3.28 -16.96
N ALA A 28 3.67 3.87 -16.58
CA ALA A 28 2.51 3.17 -16.03
C ALA A 28 1.93 2.09 -16.97
N ASN A 29 2.09 2.25 -18.29
CA ASN A 29 1.61 1.29 -19.29
C ASN A 29 2.59 0.13 -19.54
N SER A 30 3.80 0.18 -18.97
CA SER A 30 4.85 -0.83 -19.17
C SER A 30 4.72 -2.00 -18.19
N THR A 31 3.52 -2.57 -18.09
CA THR A 31 3.15 -3.63 -17.13
C THR A 31 4.17 -4.77 -17.09
N ASP A 32 4.65 -5.24 -18.24
CA ASP A 32 5.60 -6.35 -18.29
C ASP A 32 6.99 -5.97 -17.76
N LYS A 33 7.43 -4.73 -17.98
CA LYS A 33 8.70 -4.22 -17.41
C LYS A 33 8.58 -4.06 -15.90
N ILE A 34 7.44 -3.57 -15.41
CA ILE A 34 7.16 -3.45 -13.98
C ILE A 34 7.17 -4.84 -13.32
N ARG A 35 6.45 -5.82 -13.89
CA ARG A 35 6.44 -7.21 -13.43
C ARG A 35 7.84 -7.83 -13.43
N ALA A 36 8.60 -7.65 -14.51
CA ALA A 36 9.98 -8.13 -14.61
C ALA A 36 10.89 -7.49 -13.55
N GLY A 37 10.75 -6.19 -13.31
CA GLY A 37 11.46 -5.47 -12.24
C GLY A 37 11.15 -6.04 -10.85
N PHE A 38 9.88 -6.30 -10.55
CA PHE A 38 9.49 -7.00 -9.32
C PHE A 38 10.10 -8.39 -9.21
N GLY A 39 10.02 -9.18 -10.27
CA GLY A 39 10.58 -10.54 -10.30
C GLY A 39 12.09 -10.54 -10.04
N ALA A 40 12.82 -9.60 -10.65
CA ALA A 40 14.25 -9.43 -10.42
C ALA A 40 14.56 -9.06 -8.96
N LEU A 41 13.78 -8.17 -8.36
CA LEU A 41 13.92 -7.80 -6.94
C LEU A 41 13.58 -8.96 -6.00
N GLN A 42 12.52 -9.73 -6.30
CA GLN A 42 12.17 -10.94 -5.57
C GLN A 42 13.28 -11.98 -5.61
N LEU A 43 13.86 -12.23 -6.81
CA LEU A 43 15.00 -13.13 -6.98
C LEU A 43 16.18 -12.67 -6.13
N LYS A 44 16.57 -11.39 -6.21
CA LYS A 44 17.62 -10.83 -5.35
C LYS A 44 17.28 -10.98 -3.87
N TRP A 45 16.00 -10.86 -3.50
CA TRP A 45 15.55 -11.11 -2.14
C TRP A 45 15.89 -12.55 -1.72
N THR A 46 15.59 -13.57 -2.54
CA THR A 46 15.85 -14.99 -2.19
C THR A 46 17.33 -15.34 -1.96
N TYR A 47 18.27 -14.54 -2.46
CA TYR A 47 19.71 -14.77 -2.28
C TYR A 47 20.29 -14.16 -1.01
N PHE A 48 19.50 -13.44 -0.19
CA PHE A 48 19.99 -12.97 1.10
C PHE A 48 20.24 -14.14 2.06
N ASP A 49 21.27 -13.98 2.90
CA ASP A 49 21.68 -14.97 3.90
C ASP A 49 20.50 -15.46 4.74
N TYR A 50 20.36 -16.79 4.84
CA TYR A 50 19.31 -17.49 5.60
C TYR A 50 19.25 -17.03 7.07
N SER A 51 20.39 -16.65 7.64
CA SER A 51 20.47 -16.09 9.00
C SER A 51 19.63 -14.80 9.15
N ARG A 52 19.47 -14.02 8.07
CA ARG A 52 18.70 -12.77 8.02
C ARG A 52 17.24 -13.00 7.67
N ILE A 53 16.87 -14.16 7.13
CA ILE A 53 15.50 -14.44 6.69
C ILE A 53 14.51 -14.46 7.86
N ASN A 54 14.99 -14.85 9.05
CA ASN A 54 14.20 -14.83 10.28
C ASN A 54 14.09 -13.44 10.92
N ASN A 55 14.83 -12.44 10.44
CA ASN A 55 14.74 -11.06 10.92
C ASN A 55 13.40 -10.43 10.47
N GLN A 56 12.69 -9.78 11.40
CA GLN A 56 11.45 -9.07 11.11
C GLN A 56 11.59 -8.04 9.98
N TYR A 57 12.73 -7.34 9.89
CA TYR A 57 13.02 -6.39 8.81
C TYR A 57 12.95 -7.06 7.43
N TYR A 58 13.47 -8.28 7.33
CA TYR A 58 13.49 -9.04 6.08
C TYR A 58 12.09 -9.50 5.66
N LYS A 59 11.26 -9.88 6.64
CA LYS A 59 9.86 -10.23 6.40
C LYS A 59 9.03 -9.00 6.00
N LYS A 60 9.28 -7.84 6.64
CA LYS A 60 8.62 -6.55 6.33
C LYS A 60 8.88 -6.11 4.89
N CYS A 61 10.13 -6.19 4.43
CA CYS A 61 10.53 -5.60 3.14
C CYS A 61 10.54 -6.60 1.98
N LYS A 62 9.93 -7.79 2.13
CA LYS A 62 9.88 -8.79 1.06
C LYS A 62 8.99 -8.29 -0.10
N PRO A 63 9.52 -8.17 -1.33
CA PRO A 63 8.70 -7.81 -2.48
C PRO A 63 7.67 -8.90 -2.79
N ASN A 64 6.41 -8.50 -3.03
CA ASN A 64 5.30 -9.38 -3.35
C ASN A 64 4.40 -8.71 -4.40
N LEU A 65 4.65 -9.04 -5.66
CA LEU A 65 3.90 -8.50 -6.79
C LEU A 65 2.39 -8.79 -6.67
N ASN A 66 2.01 -9.98 -6.18
CA ASN A 66 0.59 -10.38 -6.09
C ASN A 66 -0.23 -9.46 -5.16
N MET A 67 0.43 -8.75 -4.23
CA MET A 67 -0.26 -7.80 -3.32
C MET A 67 -0.65 -6.49 -4.01
N VAL A 68 0.00 -6.16 -5.12
CA VAL A 68 -0.06 -4.82 -5.74
C VAL A 68 -0.40 -4.88 -7.22
N TYR A 69 -0.43 -6.07 -7.82
CA TYR A 69 -0.68 -6.29 -9.23
C TYR A 69 -2.19 -6.24 -9.54
N HIS A 70 -2.76 -5.04 -9.49
CA HIS A 70 -4.16 -4.76 -9.79
C HIS A 70 -4.29 -3.59 -10.78
N SER A 71 -5.31 -3.59 -11.62
CA SER A 71 -5.58 -2.49 -12.57
C SER A 71 -5.87 -1.17 -11.85
N ASP A 72 -6.44 -1.25 -10.64
CA ASP A 72 -6.82 -0.14 -9.78
C ASP A 72 -5.84 0.09 -8.61
N TRP A 73 -4.59 -0.41 -8.73
CA TRP A 73 -3.58 -0.36 -7.68
C TRP A 73 -3.37 1.03 -7.08
N GLU A 74 -3.47 2.10 -7.86
CA GLU A 74 -3.36 3.48 -7.36
C GLU A 74 -4.47 3.85 -6.38
N LYS A 75 -5.71 3.42 -6.65
CA LYS A 75 -6.84 3.64 -5.73
C LYS A 75 -6.67 2.80 -4.47
N ARG A 76 -6.20 1.55 -4.62
CA ARG A 76 -5.93 0.66 -3.47
C ARG A 76 -4.81 1.21 -2.58
N LYS A 77 -3.74 1.73 -3.19
CA LYS A 77 -2.66 2.44 -2.50
C LYS A 77 -3.21 3.64 -1.73
N LYS A 78 -3.96 4.53 -2.39
CA LYS A 78 -4.55 5.72 -1.75
C LYS A 78 -5.45 5.36 -0.57
N LEU A 79 -6.27 4.31 -0.70
CA LEU A 79 -7.11 3.82 0.39
C LEU A 79 -6.26 3.28 1.55
N TYR A 80 -5.20 2.52 1.24
CA TYR A 80 -4.33 1.94 2.26
C TYR A 80 -3.50 2.99 2.99
N ASP A 81 -2.94 3.97 2.27
CA ASP A 81 -2.25 5.13 2.85
C ASP A 81 -3.20 5.85 3.82
N TYR A 82 -4.45 6.10 3.42
CA TYR A 82 -5.45 6.68 4.31
C TYR A 82 -5.78 5.80 5.53
N TYR A 83 -5.93 4.49 5.35
CA TYR A 83 -6.19 3.55 6.45
C TYR A 83 -5.08 3.56 7.52
N VAL A 84 -3.82 3.81 7.13
CA VAL A 84 -2.71 3.89 8.07
C VAL A 84 -2.77 5.19 8.87
N ASP A 85 -3.16 6.30 8.23
CA ASP A 85 -3.20 7.62 8.86
C ASP A 85 -4.56 7.99 9.47
N SER A 86 -5.60 7.15 9.30
CA SER A 86 -6.99 7.51 9.61
C SER A 86 -7.20 7.87 11.08
N ASP A 87 -6.59 7.13 12.00
CA ASP A 87 -6.75 7.37 13.43
C ASP A 87 -6.17 8.74 13.83
N ILE A 88 -5.03 9.10 13.23
CA ILE A 88 -4.38 10.41 13.45
C ILE A 88 -5.23 11.52 12.84
N LEU A 89 -5.68 11.35 11.59
CA LEU A 89 -6.51 12.34 10.90
C LEU A 89 -7.83 12.59 11.64
N ILE A 90 -8.49 11.53 12.11
CA ILE A 90 -9.73 11.63 12.89
C ILE A 90 -9.47 12.29 14.25
N GLY A 91 -8.36 11.97 14.91
CA GLY A 91 -7.94 12.61 16.16
C GLY A 91 -7.73 14.11 15.99
N LEU A 92 -6.97 14.52 14.97
CA LEU A 92 -6.71 15.92 14.66
C LEU A 92 -7.99 16.65 14.27
N ALA A 93 -8.86 16.05 13.44
CA ALA A 93 -10.16 16.59 13.06
C ALA A 93 -11.08 16.87 14.26
N LYS A 94 -11.00 16.03 15.31
CA LYS A 94 -11.80 16.20 16.53
C LYS A 94 -11.22 17.22 17.50
N SER A 95 -9.91 17.44 17.48
CA SER A 95 -9.20 18.21 18.51
C SER A 95 -8.80 19.61 18.08
N ILE A 96 -8.40 19.80 16.82
CA ILE A 96 -7.77 21.05 16.34
C ILE A 96 -8.13 21.26 14.85
N ASP A 97 -9.41 21.39 14.54
CA ASP A 97 -9.89 21.54 13.17
C ASP A 97 -10.73 22.80 12.97
N ASP A 98 -10.25 23.91 13.53
CA ASP A 98 -10.92 25.21 13.47
C ASP A 98 -11.19 25.65 12.01
N ASP A 99 -10.30 25.29 11.07
CA ASP A 99 -10.43 25.59 9.64
C ASP A 99 -10.97 24.42 8.79
N CYS A 100 -11.41 23.32 9.44
CA CYS A 100 -11.90 22.10 8.79
C CYS A 100 -10.91 21.47 7.80
N GLU A 101 -9.60 21.69 7.97
CA GLU A 101 -8.55 21.15 7.12
C GLU A 101 -8.52 19.61 7.15
N TYR A 102 -8.57 19.03 8.36
CA TYR A 102 -8.50 17.58 8.53
C TYR A 102 -9.81 16.91 8.11
N TYR A 103 -10.95 17.54 8.39
CA TYR A 103 -12.25 17.12 7.86
C TYR A 103 -12.24 17.04 6.33
N LYS A 104 -11.73 18.07 5.62
CA LYS A 104 -11.63 18.06 4.14
C LYS A 104 -10.77 16.90 3.64
N LYS A 105 -9.62 16.64 4.27
CA LYS A 105 -8.74 15.51 3.91
C LYS A 105 -9.44 14.15 4.06
N ILE A 106 -10.29 13.99 5.08
CA ILE A 106 -11.12 12.79 5.30
C ILE A 106 -12.22 12.71 4.25
N GLU A 107 -12.93 13.81 4.00
CA GLU A 107 -14.04 13.90 3.04
C GLU A 107 -13.58 13.55 1.61
N GLU A 108 -12.39 14.00 1.20
CA GLU A 108 -11.79 13.64 -0.09
C GLU A 108 -11.70 12.12 -0.34
N LYS A 109 -11.62 11.32 0.75
CA LYS A 109 -11.52 9.86 0.65
C LYS A 109 -12.85 9.18 0.40
N LYS A 110 -13.98 9.89 0.56
CA LYS A 110 -15.32 9.34 0.32
C LYS A 110 -15.46 8.71 -1.07
N SER A 111 -14.89 9.35 -2.09
CA SER A 111 -14.88 8.83 -3.47
C SER A 111 -14.16 7.48 -3.61
N LEU A 112 -13.14 7.20 -2.78
CA LEU A 112 -12.46 5.91 -2.74
C LEU A 112 -13.37 4.83 -2.14
N TYR A 113 -14.09 5.15 -1.06
CA TYR A 113 -15.05 4.23 -0.46
C TYR A 113 -16.17 3.88 -1.43
N GLU A 114 -16.77 4.86 -2.11
CA GLU A 114 -17.81 4.64 -3.12
C GLU A 114 -17.31 3.78 -4.30
N TYR A 115 -16.05 3.94 -4.70
CA TYR A 115 -15.42 3.10 -5.72
C TYR A 115 -15.32 1.64 -5.24
N PHE A 116 -14.74 1.41 -4.05
CA PHE A 116 -14.54 0.05 -3.55
C PHE A 116 -15.82 -0.64 -3.09
N GLU A 117 -16.84 0.10 -2.66
CA GLU A 117 -18.16 -0.45 -2.39
C GLU A 117 -18.78 -1.09 -3.64
N LYS A 118 -18.63 -0.44 -4.80
CA LYS A 118 -19.08 -0.99 -6.09
C LYS A 118 -18.27 -2.20 -6.52
N GLU A 119 -16.94 -2.14 -6.43
CA GLU A 119 -16.05 -3.24 -6.82
C GLU A 119 -16.19 -4.48 -5.91
N CYS A 120 -16.50 -4.28 -4.63
CA CYS A 120 -16.69 -5.36 -3.65
C CYS A 120 -18.14 -5.84 -3.53
N SER A 121 -19.07 -5.22 -4.25
CA SER A 121 -20.47 -5.67 -4.26
C SER A 121 -20.57 -7.07 -4.88
N PRO A 122 -21.37 -7.99 -4.30
CA PRO A 122 -21.55 -9.30 -4.89
C PRO A 122 -22.13 -9.16 -6.31
N PRO A 123 -21.73 -10.05 -7.25
CA PRO A 123 -22.32 -10.06 -8.58
C PRO A 123 -23.83 -10.25 -8.46
N ARG A 124 -24.59 -9.44 -9.19
CA ARG A 124 -26.05 -9.55 -9.29
C ARG A 124 -26.46 -10.81 -10.03
#